data_AF-A0A973XEX0-F1
#
_entry.id   AF-A0A973XEX0-F1
#
_cell.length_a   1.000
_cell.length_b   1.000
_cell.length_c   1.000
_cell.angle_alpha   90.00
_cell.angle_beta   90.00
_cell.angle_gamma   90.00
#
_symmetry.space_group_name_H-M   'P 1'
#
loop_
_entity.id
_entity.type
_entity.pdbx_description
1 polymer ?
#
loop_
_entity_poly.entity_id
_entity_poly.type
_entity_poly.pdbx_seq_one_letter_code
_entity_poly.pdbx_strand_id
1 'polypeptide(L)'
;MRFRVDPRDVPPDIAARRLGMSLDKFRATLPNLVARGFPRPDPDTGNLDLSAIDRWCDARHPHLFSGGPAMVARDASTVVQDRIAAMQRGSAR
;
A
#
# COMPACT_ATOMS: atom_id res chain seq x y z
N MET A 1 -7.58 20.32 14.97
CA MET A 1 -6.87 19.67 13.84
C MET A 1 -7.64 18.40 13.47
N ARG A 2 -8.23 18.32 12.26
CA ARG A 2 -8.88 17.09 11.77
C ARG A 2 -7.93 16.43 10.78
N PHE A 3 -7.21 15.41 11.23
CA PHE A 3 -6.45 14.55 10.33
C PHE A 3 -7.46 13.70 9.57
N ARG A 4 -7.52 13.89 8.25
CA ARG A 4 -8.28 13.01 7.36
C ARG A 4 -7.44 11.74 7.24
N VAL A 5 -7.72 10.77 8.11
CA VAL A 5 -7.16 9.43 7.97
C VAL A 5 -7.94 8.78 6.84
N ASP A 6 -7.32 8.68 5.66
CA ASP A 6 -7.92 7.92 4.57
C ASP A 6 -7.99 6.45 5.00
N PRO A 7 -9.19 5.84 5.00
CA PRO A 7 -9.34 4.45 5.37
C PRO A 7 -8.55 3.58 4.38
N ARG A 8 -7.84 2.60 4.94
CA ARG A 8 -6.98 1.67 4.17
C ARG A 8 -7.81 0.76 3.27
N ASP A 9 -8.96 0.34 3.78
CA ASP A 9 -9.98 -0.39 3.06
C ASP A 9 -10.92 0.56 2.35
N VAL A 10 -10.93 0.48 1.03
CA VAL A 10 -11.76 1.35 0.19
C VAL A 10 -12.73 0.53 -0.65
N PRO A 11 -13.89 1.11 -1.01
CA PRO A 11 -14.82 0.46 -1.91
C PRO A 11 -14.20 0.29 -3.31
N PRO A 12 -14.73 -0.67 -4.10
CA PRO A 12 -14.17 -1.03 -5.40
C PRO A 12 -14.17 0.11 -6.43
N ASP A 13 -15.02 1.14 -6.28
CA ASP A 13 -14.98 2.34 -7.13
C ASP A 13 -13.66 3.11 -6.98
N ILE A 14 -13.20 3.30 -5.74
CA ILE A 14 -11.95 4.01 -5.44
C ILE A 14 -10.74 3.18 -5.88
N ALA A 15 -10.79 1.86 -5.66
CA ALA A 15 -9.75 0.95 -6.15
C ALA A 15 -9.65 0.97 -7.69
N ALA A 16 -10.79 0.98 -8.40
CA ALA A 16 -10.82 1.06 -9.86
C ALA A 16 -10.20 2.38 -10.37
N ARG A 17 -10.54 3.51 -9.74
CA ARG A 17 -9.94 4.82 -10.04
C ARG A 17 -8.43 4.84 -9.80
N ARG A 18 -7.96 4.21 -8.72
CA ARG A 18 -6.52 4.06 -8.41
C ARG A 18 -5.77 3.29 -9.50
N LEU A 19 -6.43 2.32 -10.13
CA LEU A 19 -5.89 1.55 -11.27
C LEU A 19 -6.15 2.22 -12.63
N GLY A 20 -6.76 3.41 -12.66
CA GLY A 20 -7.03 4.16 -13.90
C GLY A 20 -8.09 3.53 -14.80
N MET A 21 -9.04 2.76 -14.23
CA MET A 21 -10.11 2.11 -14.99
C MET A 21 -11.50 2.39 -14.40
N SER A 22 -12.55 2.20 -15.19
CA SER A 22 -13.93 2.29 -14.71
C SER A 22 -14.28 1.12 -13.79
N LEU A 23 -15.24 1.33 -12.88
CA LEU A 23 -15.72 0.29 -11.96
C LEU A 23 -16.21 -0.98 -12.70
N ASP A 24 -16.91 -0.80 -13.81
CA ASP A 24 -17.42 -1.91 -14.63
C ASP A 24 -16.28 -2.75 -15.20
N LYS A 25 -15.28 -2.10 -15.80
CA LYS A 25 -14.08 -2.75 -16.33
C LYS A 25 -13.27 -3.43 -15.22
N PHE A 26 -13.19 -2.80 -14.05
CA PHE A 26 -12.54 -3.41 -12.89
C PHE A 26 -13.25 -4.69 -12.45
N ARG A 27 -14.58 -4.68 -12.32
CA ARG A 27 -15.36 -5.87 -11.96
C ARG A 27 -15.23 -6.99 -13.00
N ALA A 28 -15.27 -6.66 -14.29
CA ALA A 28 -15.11 -7.63 -15.36
C ALA A 28 -13.71 -8.26 -15.38
N THR A 29 -12.67 -7.50 -15.01
CA THR A 29 -11.28 -7.98 -15.00
C THR A 29 -10.83 -8.53 -13.65
N LEU A 30 -11.58 -8.28 -12.56
CA LEU A 30 -11.29 -8.74 -11.21
C LEU A 30 -11.00 -10.25 -11.11
N PRO A 31 -11.79 -11.17 -11.70
CA PRO A 31 -11.46 -12.60 -11.64
C PRO A 31 -10.10 -12.92 -12.28
N ASN A 32 -9.77 -12.27 -13.40
CA ASN A 32 -8.47 -12.44 -14.06
C ASN A 32 -7.33 -11.81 -13.25
N LEU A 33 -7.59 -10.68 -12.58
CA LEU A 33 -6.62 -10.05 -11.69
C LEU A 33 -6.33 -10.95 -10.47
N VAL A 34 -7.37 -11.51 -9.84
CA VAL A 34 -7.23 -12.43 -8.70
C VAL A 34 -6.46 -13.69 -9.10
N ALA A 35 -6.69 -14.23 -10.31
CA ALA A 35 -5.90 -15.34 -10.85
C ALA A 35 -4.41 -15.01 -11.01
N ARG A 36 -4.07 -13.73 -11.19
CA ARG A 36 -2.70 -13.20 -11.27
C ARG A 36 -2.12 -12.79 -9.90
N GLY A 37 -2.80 -13.12 -8.81
CA GLY A 37 -2.37 -12.79 -7.45
C GLY A 37 -2.77 -11.40 -6.97
N PHE A 38 -3.74 -10.74 -7.60
CA PHE A 38 -4.32 -9.49 -7.09
C PHE A 38 -5.05 -9.75 -5.76
N PRO A 39 -5.00 -8.81 -4.79
CA PRO A 39 -5.68 -8.97 -3.51
C PRO A 39 -7.19 -9.17 -3.68
N ARG A 40 -7.74 -10.14 -2.95
CA ARG A 40 -9.20 -10.36 -2.92
C ARG A 40 -9.87 -9.28 -2.08
N PRO A 41 -11.10 -8.88 -2.44
CA PRO A 41 -11.91 -8.03 -1.58
C PRO A 41 -12.23 -8.77 -0.28
N ASP A 42 -12.39 -7.98 0.78
CA ASP A 42 -12.82 -8.47 2.09
C ASP A 42 -14.20 -9.14 1.98
N PRO A 43 -14.41 -10.34 2.54
CA PRO A 43 -15.65 -11.09 2.39
C PRO A 43 -16.83 -10.47 3.14
N ASP A 44 -16.57 -9.74 4.23
CA ASP A 44 -17.60 -9.12 5.07
C ASP A 44 -17.99 -7.73 4.57
N THR A 45 -17.00 -6.96 4.12
CA THR A 45 -17.17 -5.54 3.77
C THR A 45 -17.16 -5.28 2.26
N GLY A 46 -16.63 -6.21 1.46
CA GLY A 46 -16.46 -6.04 0.01
C GLY A 46 -15.43 -4.98 -0.38
N ASN A 47 -14.66 -4.46 0.60
CA ASN A 47 -13.65 -3.43 0.40
C ASN A 47 -12.30 -4.05 0.01
N LEU A 48 -11.42 -3.21 -0.54
CA LEU A 48 -10.08 -3.59 -0.96
C LEU A 48 -9.04 -2.76 -0.20
N ASP A 49 -7.99 -3.43 0.27
CA ASP A 49 -6.84 -2.78 0.88
C ASP A 49 -5.99 -2.08 -0.19
N LEU A 50 -5.92 -0.75 -0.14
CA LEU A 50 -5.11 0.06 -1.06
C LEU A 50 -3.62 -0.27 -1.00
N SER A 51 -3.09 -0.58 0.18
CA SER A 51 -1.68 -0.94 0.36
C SER A 51 -1.37 -2.30 -0.27
N ALA A 52 -2.33 -3.23 -0.25
CA ALA A 52 -2.18 -4.52 -0.93
C ALA A 52 -2.17 -4.34 -2.46
N ILE A 53 -3.00 -3.43 -2.99
CA ILE A 53 -3.01 -3.07 -4.41
C ILE A 53 -1.67 -2.45 -4.81
N ASP A 54 -1.15 -1.50 -4.02
CA ASP A 54 0.12 -0.82 -4.27
C ASP A 54 1.28 -1.84 -4.30
N ARG A 55 1.35 -2.74 -3.31
CA ARG A 55 2.34 -3.83 -3.28
C ARG A 55 2.24 -4.77 -4.49
N TRP A 56 1.04 -5.07 -4.96
CA TRP A 56 0.86 -5.90 -6.15
C TRP A 56 1.38 -5.20 -7.42
N CYS A 57 1.18 -3.89 -7.53
CA CYS A 57 1.75 -3.08 -8.60
C CYS A 57 3.29 -3.07 -8.54
N ASP A 58 3.88 -2.91 -7.36
CA ASP A 58 5.34 -2.93 -7.18
C ASP A 58 5.93 -4.30 -7.53
N ALA A 59 5.30 -5.38 -7.06
CA ALA A 59 5.71 -6.75 -7.36
C ALA A 59 5.66 -7.08 -8.86
N ARG A 60 4.84 -6.37 -9.64
CA ARG A 60 4.77 -6.52 -11.10
C ARG A 60 5.99 -5.92 -11.82
N HIS A 61 6.67 -4.96 -11.20
CA HIS A 61 7.86 -4.31 -11.73
C HIS A 61 9.06 -4.55 -10.81
N PRO A 62 9.44 -5.81 -10.55
CA PRO A 62 10.44 -6.13 -9.53
C PRO A 62 11.80 -5.50 -9.85
N HIS A 63 12.10 -5.23 -11.13
CA HIS A 63 13.32 -4.57 -11.57
C HIS A 63 13.39 -3.07 -11.19
N LEU A 64 12.26 -2.40 -10.95
CA LEU A 64 12.22 -1.01 -10.47
C LEU A 64 12.31 -0.92 -8.95
N PHE A 65 11.99 -2.00 -8.24
CA PHE A 65 11.84 -2.02 -6.79
C PHE A 65 12.78 -3.02 -6.06
N SER A 66 13.63 -3.78 -6.77
CA SER A 66 14.59 -4.75 -6.20
C SER A 66 15.90 -4.15 -5.66
N GLY A 67 15.99 -2.82 -5.50
CA GLY A 67 17.23 -2.12 -5.15
C GLY A 67 17.40 -1.67 -3.69
N GLY A 68 16.55 -2.10 -2.76
CA GLY A 68 16.66 -1.69 -1.36
C GLY A 68 15.65 -2.41 -0.46
N PRO A 69 15.87 -2.46 0.87
CA PRO A 69 14.99 -3.18 1.77
C PRO A 69 13.57 -2.66 1.55
N ALA A 70 12.63 -3.60 1.35
CA ALA A 70 11.22 -3.31 1.11
C ALA A 70 10.81 -2.08 1.91
N MET A 71 10.41 -1.02 1.21
CA MET A 71 9.80 0.15 1.84
C MET A 71 8.41 -0.28 2.32
N VAL A 72 8.39 -1.13 3.36
CA VAL A 72 7.31 -1.17 4.32
C VAL A 72 7.12 0.29 4.70
N ALA A 73 5.91 0.83 4.51
CA ALA A 73 5.54 2.10 5.09
C ALA A 73 5.93 2.04 6.57
N ARG A 74 7.08 2.66 6.90
CA ARG A 74 7.63 2.64 8.24
C ARG A 74 6.69 3.49 9.05
N ASP A 75 6.05 2.86 10.02
CA ASP A 75 5.28 3.55 11.04
C ASP A 75 6.09 4.76 11.54
N ALA A 76 5.48 5.93 11.56
CA ALA A 76 6.17 7.19 11.87
C ALA A 76 6.91 7.13 13.21
N SER A 77 6.41 6.30 14.14
CA SER A 77 7.01 6.06 15.44
C SER A 77 8.39 5.40 15.34
N THR A 78 8.62 4.54 14.35
CA THR A 78 9.89 3.82 14.14
C THR A 78 10.97 4.75 13.60
N VAL A 79 10.62 5.71 12.74
CA VAL A 79 11.58 6.67 12.16
C VAL A 79 12.05 7.70 13.20
N VAL A 80 11.17 8.10 14.12
CA VAL A 80 11.51 9.04 15.20
C VAL A 80 12.46 8.39 16.22
N GLN A 81 12.23 7.12 16.57
CA GLN A 81 13.10 6.36 17.47
C GLN A 81 14.53 6.22 16.93
N ASP A 82 14.67 5.89 15.64
CA ASP A 82 15.98 5.74 14.98
C ASP A 82 16.77 7.06 14.93
N ARG A 83 16.08 8.18 14.71
CA ARG A 83 16.71 9.52 14.64
C ARG A 83 17.21 10.00 16.00
N ILE A 84 16.48 9.72 17.08
CA ILE A 84 16.90 10.04 18.45
C ILE A 84 18.13 9.21 18.84
N ALA A 85 18.14 7.92 18.50
CA ALA A 85 19.28 7.04 18.76
C ALA A 85 20.55 7.45 17.99
N ALA A 86 20.41 7.95 16.76
CA ALA A 86 21.54 8.47 15.98
C ALA A 86 22.13 9.76 16.55
N MET A 87 21.31 10.67 17.08
CA MET A 87 21.79 11.91 17.70
C MET A 87 22.54 11.67 19.01
N GLN A 88 22.11 10.70 19.82
CA GLN A 88 22.79 10.37 21.08
C GLN A 88 24.20 9.78 20.88
N ARG A 89 24.46 9.14 19.73
CA ARG A 89 25.79 8.62 19.37
C ARG A 89 26.73 9.69 18.82
N GLY A 90 26.20 10.84 18.37
CA GLY A 90 27.00 11.95 17.85
C GLY A 90 27.44 12.96 18.91
N SER A 91 26.94 12.86 20.14
CA SER A 91 27.20 13.83 21.22
C SER A 91 28.31 13.41 22.21
N ALA A 92 29.03 12.32 21.93
CA ALA A 92 30.19 11.88 22.70
C ALA A 92 31.46 12.13 21.89
N ARG A 93 31.85 13.41 21.76
CA ARG A 93 33.21 13.78 21.39
C ARG A 93 33.60 15.10 22.03
#